data_AF-A0A351SXU1-F1
#
_entry.id   AF-A0A351SXU1-F1
#
_cell.length_a   1.000
_cell.length_b   1.000
_cell.length_c   1.000
_cell.angle_alpha   90.00
_cell.angle_beta   90.00
_cell.angle_gamma   90.00
#
_symmetry.space_group_name_H-M   'P 1'
#
loop_
_entity.id
_entity.type
_entity.pdbx_description
1 polymer ?
#
loop_
_entity_poly.entity_id
_entity_poly.type
_entity_poly.pdbx_seq_one_letter_code
_entity_poly.pdbx_strand_id
1 'polypeptide(L)'
;MRAQAIASGIVDGAHIATYAFSTALKRQGFRILADLVELGIPYQGTTVFARRNLVNQSPEVVEKVLTALVEAIAFIQDPANKAPVMRSLAKGLYLPRVEDAAEGYEIMKTLYERRIYPNVEGIQNTIRLLGATNEKIRGLKAEDVVDDRIVKKLEQKGLFQPGPK
;
A
#
# COMPACT_ATOMS: atom_id res chain seq x y z
N MET A 1 -12.47 9.99 -9.59
CA MET A 1 -12.69 9.93 -11.05
C MET A 1 -13.04 8.53 -11.55
N ARG A 2 -12.18 7.49 -11.43
CA ARG A 2 -12.48 6.14 -11.97
C ARG A 2 -13.75 5.49 -11.39
N ALA A 3 -13.95 5.55 -10.07
CA ALA A 3 -15.15 4.97 -9.44
C ALA A 3 -16.44 5.65 -9.90
N GLN A 4 -16.43 6.99 -10.04
CA GLN A 4 -17.57 7.74 -10.54
C GLN A 4 -17.89 7.45 -12.01
N ALA A 5 -16.85 7.30 -12.85
CA ALA A 5 -17.03 6.99 -14.26
C ALA A 5 -17.70 5.63 -14.49
N ILE A 6 -17.35 4.61 -13.70
CA ILE A 6 -18.08 3.32 -13.70
C ILE A 6 -19.51 3.53 -13.21
N ALA A 7 -19.69 4.20 -12.07
CA ALA A 7 -21.01 4.37 -11.45
C ALA A 7 -22.00 5.11 -12.36
N SER A 8 -21.52 6.04 -13.20
CA SER A 8 -22.33 6.78 -14.17
C SER A 8 -22.43 6.12 -15.55
N GLY A 9 -21.89 4.91 -15.72
CA GLY A 9 -21.94 4.17 -16.99
C GLY A 9 -21.13 4.80 -18.13
N ILE A 10 -20.12 5.63 -17.83
CA ILE A 10 -19.24 6.24 -18.85
C ILE A 10 -18.23 5.21 -19.37
N VAL A 11 -17.87 4.22 -18.55
CA VAL A 11 -16.94 3.14 -18.89
C VAL A 11 -17.49 1.80 -18.40
N ASP A 12 -17.21 0.72 -19.14
CA ASP A 12 -17.65 -0.63 -18.79
C ASP A 12 -16.78 -1.30 -17.72
N GLY A 13 -15.57 -0.78 -17.51
CA GLY A 13 -14.64 -1.30 -16.52
C GLY A 13 -13.52 -0.30 -16.19
N ALA A 14 -13.01 -0.38 -14.96
CA ALA A 14 -11.87 0.41 -14.53
C ALA A 14 -11.13 -0.28 -13.38
N HIS A 15 -9.82 -0.06 -13.34
CA HIS A 15 -9.01 -0.42 -12.19
C HIS A 15 -9.31 0.51 -11.00
N ILE A 16 -9.68 -0.08 -9.87
CA ILE A 16 -9.97 0.63 -8.62
C ILE A 16 -8.90 0.29 -7.59
N ALA A 17 -7.91 1.19 -7.44
CA ALA A 17 -6.77 0.95 -6.56
C ALA A 17 -7.10 1.01 -5.05
N THR A 18 -8.18 1.71 -4.68
CA THR A 18 -8.57 1.90 -3.27
C THR A 18 -9.76 1.01 -2.95
N TYR A 19 -9.56 0.10 -2.01
CA TYR A 19 -10.60 -0.85 -1.62
C TYR A 19 -11.90 -0.21 -1.13
N ALA A 20 -11.84 0.93 -0.43
CA ALA A 20 -13.05 1.66 0.00
C ALA A 20 -13.98 2.02 -1.17
N PHE A 21 -13.42 2.44 -2.32
CA PHE A 21 -14.22 2.70 -3.52
C PHE A 21 -14.71 1.41 -4.17
N SER A 22 -13.91 0.35 -4.16
CA SER A 22 -14.31 -0.95 -4.70
C SER A 22 -15.51 -1.53 -3.94
N THR A 23 -15.56 -1.40 -2.62
CA THR A 23 -16.68 -1.91 -1.83
C THR A 23 -17.94 -1.07 -1.97
N ALA A 24 -17.80 0.26 -2.05
CA ALA A 24 -18.92 1.13 -2.38
C ALA A 24 -19.57 0.75 -3.72
N LEU A 25 -18.77 0.44 -4.74
CA LEU A 25 -19.25 -0.04 -6.04
C LEU A 25 -19.89 -1.45 -5.94
N LYS A 26 -19.31 -2.39 -5.16
CA LYS A 26 -19.95 -3.69 -4.90
C LYS A 26 -21.36 -3.54 -4.34
N ARG A 27 -21.56 -2.64 -3.37
CA ARG A 27 -22.89 -2.36 -2.79
C ARG A 27 -23.88 -1.79 -3.79
N GLN A 28 -23.39 -1.11 -4.84
CA GLN A 28 -24.20 -0.62 -5.95
C GLN A 28 -24.48 -1.69 -7.02
N GLY A 29 -24.03 -2.94 -6.82
CA GLY A 29 -24.28 -4.07 -7.72
C GLY A 29 -23.17 -4.34 -8.74
N PHE A 30 -22.06 -3.59 -8.72
CA PHE A 30 -20.92 -3.85 -9.59
C PHE A 30 -20.17 -5.12 -9.16
N ARG A 31 -19.62 -5.85 -10.14
CA ARG A 31 -18.84 -7.08 -9.91
C ARG A 31 -17.34 -6.79 -9.97
N ILE A 32 -16.58 -7.40 -9.05
CA ILE A 32 -15.13 -7.47 -9.20
C ILE A 32 -14.81 -8.59 -10.18
N LEU A 33 -14.07 -8.26 -11.24
CA LEU A 33 -13.64 -9.22 -12.26
C LEU A 33 -12.31 -9.88 -11.90
N ALA A 34 -11.45 -9.16 -11.18
CA ALA A 34 -10.15 -9.64 -10.72
C ALA A 34 -9.72 -8.84 -9.49
N ASP A 35 -9.20 -9.53 -8.48
CA ASP A 35 -8.50 -8.94 -7.34
C ASP A 35 -7.11 -9.60 -7.27
N LEU A 36 -6.05 -8.80 -7.26
CA LEU A 36 -4.69 -9.32 -7.32
C LEU A 36 -4.31 -10.14 -6.08
N VAL A 37 -4.88 -9.81 -4.93
CA VAL A 37 -4.67 -10.54 -3.67
C VAL A 37 -5.38 -11.88 -3.75
N GLU A 38 -6.65 -11.91 -4.17
CA GLU A 38 -7.41 -13.17 -4.33
C GLU A 38 -6.80 -14.10 -5.39
N LEU A 39 -6.21 -13.52 -6.45
CA LEU A 39 -5.53 -14.27 -7.51
C LEU A 39 -4.12 -14.73 -7.13
N GLY A 40 -3.62 -14.35 -5.95
CA GLY A 40 -2.27 -14.70 -5.50
C GLY A 40 -1.17 -14.12 -6.41
N ILE A 41 -1.43 -13.01 -7.11
CA ILE A 41 -0.47 -12.39 -8.00
C ILE A 41 0.43 -11.46 -7.17
N PRO A 42 1.74 -11.74 -7.06
CA PRO A 42 2.65 -10.88 -6.33
C PRO A 42 2.69 -9.49 -6.97
N TYR A 43 2.40 -8.47 -6.15
CA TYR A 43 2.36 -7.09 -6.59
C TYR A 43 2.90 -6.17 -5.49
N GLN A 44 3.82 -5.29 -5.87
CA GLN A 44 4.28 -4.22 -4.99
C GLN A 44 3.35 -3.01 -5.18
N GLY A 45 2.43 -2.84 -4.22
CA GLY A 45 1.49 -1.72 -4.19
C GLY A 45 2.10 -0.44 -3.63
N THR A 46 1.56 0.05 -2.51
CA THR A 46 2.06 1.24 -1.83
C THR A 46 3.52 1.06 -1.38
N THR A 47 4.38 2.03 -1.68
CA THR A 47 5.81 1.99 -1.38
C THR A 47 6.32 3.36 -0.97
N VAL A 48 7.37 3.40 -0.14
CA VAL A 48 8.14 4.61 0.15
C VAL A 48 9.39 4.61 -0.72
N PHE A 49 9.58 5.68 -1.49
CA PHE A 49 10.78 5.87 -2.31
C PHE A 49 11.62 7.02 -1.75
N ALA A 50 12.93 6.83 -1.76
CA ALA A 50 13.90 7.86 -1.42
C ALA A 50 15.05 7.84 -2.44
N ARG A 51 15.68 9.00 -2.64
CA ARG A 51 16.91 9.05 -3.44
C ARG A 51 18.03 8.32 -2.68
N ARG A 52 18.84 7.54 -3.40
CA ARG A 52 19.97 6.80 -2.81
C ARG A 52 20.93 7.71 -2.04
N ASN A 53 21.17 8.93 -2.51
CA ASN A 53 22.02 9.89 -1.80
C ASN A 53 21.44 10.30 -0.43
N LEU A 54 20.13 10.52 -0.33
CA LEU A 54 19.46 10.83 0.93
C LEU A 54 19.57 9.69 1.92
N VAL A 55 19.35 8.45 1.47
CA VAL A 55 19.49 7.25 2.32
C VAL A 55 20.92 7.11 2.85
N ASN A 56 21.92 7.39 2.02
CA ASN A 56 23.32 7.27 2.41
C ASN A 56 23.83 8.43 3.28
N GLN A 57 23.36 9.66 3.03
CA GLN A 57 23.81 10.87 3.74
C GLN A 57 23.07 11.11 5.05
N SER A 58 21.81 10.67 5.14
CA SER A 58 20.96 10.89 6.32
C SER A 58 20.20 9.61 6.70
N PRO A 59 20.91 8.49 6.94
CA PRO A 59 20.26 7.21 7.29
C PRO A 59 19.42 7.31 8.55
N GLU A 60 19.78 8.17 9.51
CA GLU A 60 19.02 8.43 10.73
C GLU A 60 17.67 9.10 10.48
N VAL A 61 17.57 9.96 9.46
CA VAL A 61 16.29 10.56 9.07
C VAL A 61 15.39 9.49 8.46
N VAL A 62 15.94 8.67 7.56
CA VAL A 62 15.19 7.58 6.94
C VAL A 62 14.72 6.57 8.00
N GLU A 63 15.59 6.22 8.96
CA GLU A 63 15.24 5.36 10.08
C GLU A 63 14.10 5.93 10.92
N LYS A 64 14.14 7.22 11.27
CA LYS A 64 13.05 7.88 12.02
C LYS A 64 11.73 7.88 11.24
N VAL A 65 11.78 8.12 9.93
CA VAL A 65 10.57 8.07 9.07
C VAL A 65 9.99 6.66 9.03
N LEU A 66 10.82 5.63 8.82
CA LEU A 66 10.37 4.24 8.79
C LEU A 66 9.84 3.78 10.16
N THR A 67 10.47 4.18 11.26
CA THR A 67 9.96 3.95 12.61
C THR A 67 8.58 4.57 12.81
N ALA A 68 8.41 5.84 12.43
CA ALA A 68 7.12 6.53 12.54
C ALA A 68 6.03 5.85 11.68
N LEU A 69 6.39 5.28 10.53
CA LEU A 69 5.45 4.49 9.72
C LEU A 69 5.03 3.20 10.42
N VAL A 70 5.96 2.46 11.01
CA VAL A 70 5.64 1.24 11.79
C VAL A 70 4.73 1.58 12.98
N GLU A 71 5.04 2.67 13.70
CA GLU A 71 4.21 3.15 14.81
C GLU A 71 2.82 3.60 14.35
N ALA A 72 2.71 4.27 13.21
CA ALA A 72 1.43 4.67 12.63
C ALA A 72 0.59 3.45 12.23
N ILE A 73 1.20 2.40 11.68
CA ILE A 73 0.51 1.13 11.38
C ILE A 73 0.02 0.48 12.67
N ALA A 74 0.86 0.44 13.71
CA ALA A 74 0.46 -0.07 15.02
C ALA A 74 -0.72 0.72 15.61
N PHE A 75 -0.71 2.05 15.48
CA PHE A 75 -1.80 2.93 15.90
C PHE A 75 -3.09 2.64 15.12
N ILE A 76 -3.01 2.46 13.80
CA ILE A 76 -4.16 2.11 12.95
C ILE A 76 -4.77 0.76 13.34
N GLN A 77 -3.93 -0.22 13.68
CA GLN A 77 -4.38 -1.57 14.00
C GLN A 77 -5.03 -1.71 15.38
N ASP A 78 -4.70 -0.81 16.32
CA ASP A 78 -5.26 -0.80 17.66
C ASP A 78 -6.75 -0.38 17.63
N PRO A 79 -7.69 -1.27 18.03
CA PRO A 79 -9.11 -0.95 18.05
C PRO A 79 -9.47 0.28 18.89
N ALA A 80 -8.68 0.61 19.93
CA ALA A 80 -8.89 1.80 20.75
C ALA A 80 -8.75 3.11 19.95
N ASN A 81 -8.00 3.07 18.85
CA ASN A 81 -7.73 4.23 17.99
C ASN A 81 -8.67 4.31 16.78
N LYS A 82 -9.68 3.46 16.68
CA LYS A 82 -10.61 3.42 15.54
C LYS A 82 -11.21 4.79 15.21
N ALA A 83 -11.76 5.48 16.21
CA ALA A 83 -12.41 6.78 16.01
C ALA A 83 -11.46 7.87 15.46
N PRO A 84 -10.28 8.14 16.06
CA PRO A 84 -9.33 9.09 15.47
C PRO A 84 -8.83 8.68 14.09
N VAL A 85 -8.60 7.39 13.83
CA VAL A 85 -8.18 6.91 12.51
C VAL A 85 -9.25 7.16 11.45
N MET A 86 -10.52 6.85 11.75
CA MET A 86 -11.65 7.12 10.85
C MET A 86 -11.79 8.61 10.54
N ARG A 87 -11.58 9.50 11.51
CA ARG A 87 -11.57 10.96 11.27
C ARG A 87 -10.45 11.37 10.32
N SER A 88 -9.23 10.86 10.53
CA SER A 88 -8.10 11.14 9.63
C SER A 88 -8.36 10.62 8.21
N LEU A 89 -8.95 9.43 8.10
CA LEU A 89 -9.29 8.82 6.81
C LEU A 89 -10.38 9.61 6.07
N ALA A 90 -11.46 9.98 6.75
CA ALA A 90 -12.53 10.79 6.18
C ALA A 90 -12.00 12.15 5.68
N LYS A 91 -11.13 12.79 6.47
CA LYS A 91 -10.46 14.04 6.05
C LYS A 91 -9.57 13.84 4.84
N GLY A 92 -8.72 12.80 4.83
CA GLY A 92 -7.77 12.54 3.75
C GLY A 92 -8.42 12.11 2.44
N LEU A 93 -9.60 11.49 2.49
CA LEU A 93 -10.36 11.05 1.33
C LEU A 93 -11.52 11.99 0.96
N TYR A 94 -11.67 13.13 1.67
CA TYR A 94 -12.76 14.08 1.48
C TYR A 94 -14.15 13.43 1.54
N LEU A 95 -14.33 12.49 2.47
CA LEU A 95 -15.62 11.82 2.68
C LEU A 95 -16.60 12.78 3.36
N PRO A 96 -17.89 12.74 3.00
CA PRO A 96 -18.89 13.67 3.55
C PRO A 96 -19.16 13.41 5.03
N ARG A 97 -19.00 12.16 5.50
CA ARG A 97 -19.18 11.79 6.91
C ARG A 97 -18.07 10.84 7.37
N VAL A 98 -17.80 10.85 8.67
CA VAL A 98 -16.76 9.99 9.28
C VAL A 98 -17.16 8.51 9.21
N GLU A 99 -18.46 8.23 9.31
CA GLU A 99 -19.02 6.89 9.26
C GLU A 99 -18.77 6.21 7.91
N ASP A 100 -18.66 7.00 6.83
CA ASP A 100 -18.35 6.49 5.49
C ASP A 100 -16.91 5.95 5.39
N ALA A 101 -16.05 6.25 6.39
CA ALA A 101 -14.70 5.72 6.50
C ALA A 101 -14.62 4.33 7.15
N ALA A 102 -15.72 3.82 7.74
CA ALA A 102 -15.69 2.61 8.56
C ALA A 102 -15.16 1.37 7.80
N GLU A 103 -15.64 1.17 6.58
CA GLU A 103 -15.22 0.06 5.73
C GLU A 103 -13.77 0.22 5.25
N GLY A 104 -13.39 1.44 4.87
CA GLY A 104 -11.99 1.75 4.53
C GLY A 104 -11.03 1.49 5.70
N TYR A 105 -11.46 1.79 6.93
CA TYR A 105 -10.69 1.50 8.14
C TYR A 105 -10.50 0.00 8.36
N GLU A 106 -11.56 -0.82 8.27
CA GLU A 106 -11.42 -2.28 8.44
C GLU A 106 -10.46 -2.87 7.41
N ILE A 107 -10.50 -2.37 6.18
CA ILE A 107 -9.59 -2.83 5.12
C ILE A 107 -8.14 -2.37 5.38
N MET A 108 -7.93 -1.11 5.77
CA MET A 108 -6.59 -0.61 6.11
C MET A 108 -5.97 -1.36 7.28
N LYS A 109 -6.77 -1.69 8.30
CA LYS A 109 -6.35 -2.48 9.45
C LYS A 109 -5.80 -3.85 9.05
N THR A 110 -6.36 -4.45 8.02
CA THR A 110 -5.90 -5.74 7.48
C THR A 110 -4.74 -5.61 6.51
N LEU A 111 -4.77 -4.62 5.60
CA LEU A 111 -3.77 -4.48 4.53
C LEU A 111 -2.43 -3.90 5.00
N TYR A 112 -2.44 -3.02 6.00
CA TYR A 112 -1.21 -2.39 6.47
C TYR A 112 -0.53 -3.27 7.51
N GLU A 113 0.58 -3.87 7.10
CA GLU A 113 1.41 -4.73 7.94
C GLU A 113 2.59 -3.96 8.52
N ARG A 114 2.91 -4.22 9.79
CA ARG A 114 4.12 -3.64 10.43
C ARG A 114 5.41 -4.15 9.78
N ARG A 115 5.35 -5.30 9.12
CA ARG A 115 6.43 -5.85 8.30
C ARG A 115 6.55 -5.04 7.01
N ILE A 116 7.23 -3.90 7.09
CA ILE A 116 7.40 -2.95 5.97
C ILE A 116 8.50 -3.33 4.97
N TYR A 117 8.74 -4.64 4.78
CA TYR A 117 9.68 -5.12 3.79
C TYR A 117 9.14 -4.95 2.37
N PRO A 118 9.97 -4.54 1.40
CA PRO A 118 9.58 -4.57 0.00
C PRO A 118 9.26 -6.01 -0.46
N ASN A 119 8.20 -6.16 -1.26
CA ASN A 119 7.87 -7.40 -1.96
C ASN A 119 8.73 -7.49 -3.24
N VAL A 120 9.89 -8.14 -3.11
CA VAL A 120 10.85 -8.32 -4.20
C VAL A 120 10.22 -9.05 -5.40
N GLU A 121 9.41 -10.08 -5.16
CA GLU A 121 8.73 -10.82 -6.22
C GLU A 121 7.75 -9.94 -6.99
N GLY A 122 6.97 -9.11 -6.27
CA GLY A 122 6.08 -8.13 -6.88
C GLY A 122 6.82 -7.08 -7.71
N ILE A 123 8.00 -6.65 -7.28
CA ILE A 123 8.89 -5.75 -8.05
C ILE A 123 9.39 -6.45 -9.32
N GLN A 124 9.86 -7.69 -9.22
CA GLN A 124 10.30 -8.48 -10.38
C GLN A 124 9.17 -8.68 -11.39
N ASN A 125 7.95 -8.98 -10.92
CA ASN A 125 6.79 -9.12 -11.78
C ASN A 125 6.46 -7.80 -12.51
N THR A 126 6.58 -6.66 -11.81
CA THR A 126 6.38 -5.33 -12.39
C THR A 126 7.44 -5.02 -13.45
N ILE A 127 8.72 -5.31 -13.17
CA ILE A 127 9.82 -5.16 -14.14
C ILE A 127 9.57 -6.03 -15.37
N ARG A 128 9.17 -7.28 -15.20
CA ARG A 128 8.84 -8.20 -16.31
C ARG A 128 7.71 -7.65 -17.18
N LEU A 129 6.63 -7.18 -16.56
CA LEU A 129 5.45 -6.65 -17.27
C LEU A 129 5.80 -5.39 -18.06
N LEU A 130 6.41 -4.39 -17.41
CA LEU A 130 6.73 -3.11 -18.03
C LEU A 130 7.94 -3.20 -18.98
N GLY A 131 8.85 -4.13 -18.71
CA GLY A 131 10.00 -4.44 -19.55
C GLY A 131 9.64 -5.08 -20.89
N ALA A 132 8.42 -5.61 -21.05
CA ALA A 132 7.92 -6.08 -22.33
C ALA A 132 7.90 -4.95 -23.37
N THR A 133 7.58 -3.73 -22.95
CA THR A 133 7.43 -2.56 -23.83
C THR A 133 8.45 -1.44 -23.57
N ASN A 134 9.31 -1.56 -22.55
CA ASN A 134 10.30 -0.54 -22.20
C ASN A 134 11.67 -1.15 -21.90
N GLU A 135 12.63 -0.93 -22.80
CA GLU A 135 13.99 -1.49 -22.70
C GLU A 135 14.75 -1.00 -21.46
N LYS A 136 14.54 0.25 -21.03
CA LYS A 136 15.19 0.78 -19.83
C LYS A 136 14.74 0.05 -18.57
N ILE A 137 13.48 -0.37 -18.53
CA ILE A 137 12.94 -1.15 -17.40
C ILE A 137 13.41 -2.60 -17.50
N ARG A 138 13.46 -3.17 -18.71
CA ARG A 138 13.92 -4.56 -18.93
C ARG A 138 15.31 -4.82 -18.38
N GLY A 139 16.20 -3.82 -18.45
CA GLY A 139 17.56 -3.92 -17.92
C GLY A 139 17.69 -3.80 -16.40
N LEU A 140 16.63 -3.42 -15.68
CA LEU A 140 16.67 -3.29 -14.22
C LEU A 140 16.64 -4.65 -13.54
N LYS A 141 17.38 -4.79 -12.45
CA LYS A 141 17.19 -5.87 -11.48
C LYS A 141 16.44 -5.35 -10.26
N ALA A 142 15.75 -6.23 -9.54
CA ALA A 142 15.05 -5.83 -8.32
C ALA A 142 16.04 -5.31 -7.26
N GLU A 143 17.23 -5.91 -7.19
CA GLU A 143 18.31 -5.49 -6.30
C GLU A 143 18.81 -4.06 -6.59
N ASP A 144 18.64 -3.55 -7.82
CA ASP A 144 19.06 -2.19 -8.18
C ASP A 144 18.13 -1.12 -7.59
N VAL A 145 16.91 -1.50 -7.20
CA VAL A 145 15.85 -0.58 -6.74
C VAL A 145 15.40 -0.85 -5.31
N VAL A 146 15.81 -1.97 -4.72
CA VAL A 146 15.51 -2.35 -3.33
C VAL A 146 16.69 -1.99 -2.42
N ASP A 147 16.41 -1.20 -1.37
CA ASP A 147 17.30 -0.99 -0.23
C ASP A 147 16.54 -1.26 1.06
N ASP A 148 16.82 -2.43 1.67
CA ASP A 148 16.12 -2.92 2.86
C ASP A 148 16.99 -2.84 4.12
N ARG A 149 18.17 -2.24 4.06
CA ARG A 149 19.16 -2.24 5.16
C ARG A 149 18.61 -1.60 6.44
N ILE A 150 17.85 -0.51 6.30
CA ILE A 150 17.24 0.19 7.43
C ILE A 150 16.04 -0.61 7.96
N VAL A 151 15.24 -1.23 7.08
CA VAL A 151 14.13 -2.10 7.50
C VAL A 151 14.65 -3.29 8.31
N LYS A 152 15.72 -3.95 7.86
CA LYS A 152 16.43 -5.00 8.61
C LYS A 152 16.89 -4.53 9.98
N LYS A 153 17.45 -3.32 10.07
CA LYS A 153 17.85 -2.72 11.34
C LYS A 153 16.66 -2.52 12.29
N LEU A 154 15.51 -2.09 11.79
CA LEU A 154 14.30 -1.91 12.61
C LEU A 154 13.75 -3.25 13.13
N GLU A 155 13.77 -4.29 12.30
CA GLU A 155 13.42 -5.65 12.73
C GLU A 155 14.36 -6.15 13.83
N GLN A 156 15.68 -6.00 13.66
CA GLN A 156 16.67 -6.39 14.67
C GLN A 156 16.52 -5.64 16.00
N LYS A 157 15.98 -4.42 15.96
CA LYS A 157 15.61 -3.63 17.15
C LYS A 157 14.28 -4.06 17.78
N GLY A 158 13.55 -4.99 17.16
CA GLY A 158 12.30 -5.52 17.68
C GLY A 158 11.07 -4.62 17.45
N LEU A 159 11.14 -3.64 16.54
CA LEU A 159 10.00 -2.76 16.26
C LEU A 159 8.81 -3.50 15.62
N PHE A 160 9.10 -4.60 14.93
CA PHE A 160 8.12 -5.53 14.40
C PHE A 160 8.75 -6.92 14.32
N GLN A 161 7.90 -7.95 14.28
CA GLN A 161 8.37 -9.33 14.17
C GLN A 161 8.61 -9.72 12.71
N PRO A 162 9.50 -10.70 12.45
CA PRO A 162 9.53 -11.38 11.17
C PRO A 162 8.13 -11.92 10.87
N GLY A 163 7.64 -11.68 9.66
CA GLY A 163 6.39 -12.31 9.20
C GLY A 163 6.54 -13.82 9.08
N PRO A 164 5.43 -14.57 8.94
CA PRO A 164 5.50 -15.98 8.58
C PRO A 164 6.33 -16.15 7.30
N LYS A 165 7.14 -17.21 7.26
CA LYS A 165 7.89 -17.63 6.07
C LYS A 165 6.95 -18.12 4.98
#